data_AF-A0A932TFK5-F1
#
_entry.id   AF-A0A932TFK5-F1
#
_cell.length_a   1.000
_cell.length_b   1.000
_cell.length_c   1.000
_cell.angle_alpha   90.00
_cell.angle_beta   90.00
_cell.angle_gamma   90.00
#
_symmetry.space_group_name_H-M   'P 1'
#
loop_
_entity.id
_entity.type
_entity.pdbx_description
1 polymer ?
#
loop_
_entity_poly.entity_id
_entity_poly.type
_entity_poly.pdbx_seq_one_letter_code
_entity_poly.pdbx_strand_id
1 'polypeptide(L)'
;MQDYQPIDLRPFCNTGTAFIGENAHPPIGMQAFHGLPFVVGGVEPDPARCFIGFGGEEGVREPVSVPIEAAARHVLFAHALLESKVLEGESLGHVVGHYVFRFADGTEVRVPIRERFEVAPVPAGWGGLPFLALPDQKNYLAPRYEGRWETIGFRQTEAGQGGVRAYFLWAWENPHPERTIASVTIEPADRKFLVAAITLGHADEAPFCRTGKREVKITLPQPEDAQKPFNLEVEVDRGVATYPFPLPERSVDAFLEQDAKGWGEEQNPRSSPAYVEIAATPSATVTVKSDGEPLGSANWGELQEQSKVETPRLQLEVVDRGKNWVHVTVLDDETGRPVPCRIHFRSPEGIPYQPHGHHGHVNSNLGTWHVDVGGDLRLGQITYAYIDGRCQGWLPRGEVIVDVARGYEYEPLRTRVRIERGQRALTLRLKRWTNMNARRWFSGDSHVHFLGTQGAHHEAQGEDLNVVNLLQSQWGHLFTNTEDFTGRPSVSGDGRTIVYCSQENRQHVLGHLTLWGLKEPVMPWCSDGPGEAELGGTLETALSHWADACHAQGGTVIIPHFPNPNCEPAVLVTTGRADA
;
A
#
# COMPACT_ATOMS: atom_id res chain seq x y z
N MET A 1 24.53 -15.86 25.56
CA MET A 1 23.32 -16.72 25.53
C MET A 1 22.59 -16.34 24.26
N GLN A 2 22.00 -17.30 23.52
CA GLN A 2 21.16 -16.93 22.37
C GLN A 2 19.91 -16.21 22.89
N ASP A 3 19.47 -15.15 22.22
CA ASP A 3 18.31 -14.36 22.65
C ASP A 3 17.01 -15.18 22.66
N TYR A 4 16.95 -16.20 21.79
CA TYR A 4 15.84 -17.14 21.69
C TYR A 4 16.35 -18.57 21.56
N GLN A 5 15.79 -19.49 22.34
CA GLN A 5 16.24 -20.87 22.44
C GLN A 5 15.07 -21.86 22.29
N PRO A 6 15.00 -22.61 21.17
CA PRO A 6 14.03 -23.69 21.01
C PRO A 6 14.24 -24.83 22.02
N ILE A 7 13.14 -25.43 22.48
CA ILE A 7 13.16 -26.62 23.34
C ILE A 7 12.91 -27.88 22.50
N ASP A 8 13.65 -28.95 22.77
CA ASP A 8 13.45 -30.24 22.11
C ASP A 8 12.22 -30.96 22.68
N LEU A 9 11.13 -30.97 21.91
CA LEU A 9 9.89 -31.63 22.30
C LEU A 9 9.81 -33.11 21.89
N ARG A 10 10.78 -33.65 21.15
CA ARG A 10 10.72 -35.04 20.61
C ARG A 10 10.36 -36.10 21.65
N PRO A 11 10.90 -36.09 22.89
CA PRO A 11 10.55 -37.11 23.88
C PRO A 11 9.07 -37.14 24.25
N PHE A 12 8.35 -36.03 24.04
CA PHE A 12 6.96 -35.83 24.43
C PHE A 12 5.99 -35.95 23.25
N CYS A 13 6.49 -35.93 22.01
CA CYS A 13 5.65 -36.08 20.83
C CYS A 13 4.94 -37.44 20.82
N ASN A 14 3.65 -37.44 20.52
CA ASN A 14 2.76 -38.60 20.51
C ASN A 14 1.96 -38.74 19.20
N THR A 15 1.92 -37.68 18.38
CA THR A 15 1.16 -37.63 17.12
C THR A 15 1.99 -37.03 15.98
N GLY A 16 1.54 -37.23 14.74
CA GLY A 16 2.20 -36.74 13.52
C GLY A 16 1.40 -35.72 12.72
N THR A 17 1.84 -35.44 11.49
CA THR A 17 1.20 -34.49 10.56
C THR A 17 -0.26 -34.85 10.24
N ALA A 18 -0.56 -36.14 10.16
CA ALA A 18 -1.92 -36.66 9.94
C ALA A 18 -2.92 -36.24 11.04
N PHE A 19 -2.44 -35.87 12.23
CA PHE A 19 -3.30 -35.41 13.32
C PHE A 19 -4.00 -34.08 12.98
N ILE A 20 -3.37 -33.22 12.18
CA ILE A 20 -3.97 -31.99 11.64
C ILE A 20 -5.00 -32.34 10.56
N GLY A 21 -4.65 -33.28 9.68
CA GLY A 21 -5.52 -33.84 8.65
C GLY A 21 -4.70 -34.75 7.72
N GLU A 22 -5.36 -35.71 7.06
CA GLU A 22 -4.68 -36.76 6.27
C GLU A 22 -3.74 -36.20 5.19
N ASN A 23 -4.10 -35.07 4.57
CA ASN A 23 -3.32 -34.41 3.51
C ASN A 23 -2.59 -33.14 3.99
N ALA A 24 -2.45 -32.96 5.31
CA ALA A 24 -1.79 -31.78 5.86
C ALA A 24 -0.26 -31.89 5.69
N HIS A 25 0.36 -30.82 5.18
CA HIS A 25 1.82 -30.68 5.05
C HIS A 25 2.34 -29.50 5.87
N PRO A 26 2.20 -29.55 7.20
CA PRO A 26 2.65 -28.48 8.08
C PRO A 26 4.18 -28.38 8.05
N PRO A 27 4.75 -27.18 8.29
CA PRO A 27 6.19 -27.02 8.40
C PRO A 27 6.72 -27.73 9.66
N ILE A 28 7.64 -28.68 9.47
CA ILE A 28 8.32 -29.44 10.55
C ILE A 28 9.84 -29.22 10.47
N GLY A 29 10.58 -29.59 11.51
CA GLY A 29 12.03 -29.38 11.57
C GLY A 29 12.40 -28.03 12.19
N MET A 30 13.58 -27.52 11.83
CA MET A 30 13.99 -26.16 12.16
C MET A 30 13.19 -25.15 11.32
N GLN A 31 12.51 -24.23 11.98
CA GLN A 31 11.66 -23.21 11.36
C GLN A 31 12.01 -21.82 11.89
N ALA A 32 11.80 -20.81 11.04
CA ALA A 32 11.95 -19.41 11.42
C ALA A 32 10.61 -18.69 11.23
N PHE A 33 9.76 -18.69 12.26
CA PHE A 33 8.48 -18.00 12.20
C PHE A 33 8.62 -16.59 12.75
N HIS A 34 8.23 -15.58 11.96
CA HIS A 34 8.44 -14.17 12.32
C HIS A 34 9.91 -13.80 12.64
N GLY A 35 10.86 -14.56 12.10
CA GLY A 35 12.30 -14.43 12.38
C GLY A 35 12.75 -15.03 13.71
N LEU A 36 11.87 -15.72 14.41
CA LEU A 36 12.16 -16.43 15.66
C LEU A 36 12.38 -17.92 15.39
N PRO A 37 13.37 -18.56 16.04
CA PRO A 37 13.65 -19.96 15.82
C PRO A 37 12.60 -20.84 16.51
N PHE A 38 12.12 -21.87 15.85
CA PHE A 38 11.29 -22.94 16.41
C PHE A 38 11.79 -24.30 15.91
N VAL A 39 11.68 -25.34 16.75
CA VAL A 39 12.01 -26.72 16.35
C VAL A 39 10.77 -27.58 16.52
N VAL A 40 10.20 -28.02 15.41
CA VAL A 40 8.97 -28.82 15.36
C VAL A 40 9.33 -30.27 15.08
N GLY A 41 9.12 -31.18 16.04
CA GLY A 41 9.47 -32.59 15.89
C GLY A 41 10.98 -32.90 15.88
N GLY A 42 11.84 -31.92 16.20
CA GLY A 42 13.30 -32.06 16.22
C GLY A 42 13.99 -31.55 14.95
N VAL A 43 15.34 -31.54 14.95
CA VAL A 43 16.13 -31.08 13.80
C VAL A 43 15.96 -32.00 12.58
N GLU A 44 15.88 -33.30 12.83
CA GLU A 44 15.51 -34.34 11.87
C GLU A 44 14.14 -34.90 12.27
N PRO A 45 13.04 -34.31 11.78
CA PRO A 45 11.70 -34.63 12.26
C PRO A 45 11.16 -35.91 11.62
N ASP A 46 10.44 -36.71 12.42
CA ASP A 46 9.60 -37.80 11.94
C ASP A 46 8.16 -37.27 11.72
N PRO A 47 7.65 -37.21 10.46
CA PRO A 47 6.29 -36.77 10.19
C PRO A 47 5.21 -37.57 10.92
N ALA A 48 5.47 -38.84 11.27
CA ALA A 48 4.53 -39.66 12.02
C ALA A 48 4.49 -39.31 13.52
N ARG A 49 5.51 -38.61 14.04
CA ARG A 49 5.66 -38.33 15.47
C ARG A 49 6.41 -37.01 15.73
N CYS A 50 5.74 -35.89 15.46
CA CYS A 50 6.35 -34.55 15.53
C CYS A 50 5.61 -33.56 16.44
N PHE A 51 4.44 -33.90 17.00
CA PHE A 51 3.64 -33.00 17.85
C PHE A 51 3.24 -33.65 19.18
N ILE A 52 2.93 -32.81 20.17
CA ILE A 52 2.16 -33.18 21.36
C ILE A 52 0.68 -32.89 21.06
N GLY A 53 -0.07 -33.92 20.66
CA GLY A 53 -1.48 -33.87 20.32
C GLY A 53 -2.39 -34.24 21.50
N PHE A 54 -3.49 -33.49 21.64
CA PHE A 54 -4.49 -33.64 22.70
C PHE A 54 -5.89 -33.76 22.10
N GLY A 55 -6.75 -34.53 22.78
CA GLY A 55 -8.14 -34.75 22.34
C GLY A 55 -8.27 -35.57 21.06
N GLY A 56 -9.51 -35.70 20.55
CA GLY A 56 -9.81 -36.64 19.46
C GLY A 56 -9.64 -38.12 19.87
N GLU A 57 -9.57 -39.01 18.88
CA GLU A 57 -9.37 -40.45 19.10
C GLU A 57 -7.90 -40.80 19.40
N GLU A 58 -6.96 -40.07 18.78
CA GLU A 58 -5.52 -40.38 18.83
C GLU A 58 -4.73 -39.53 19.85
N GLY A 59 -5.28 -38.40 20.30
CA GLY A 59 -4.58 -37.49 21.22
C GLY A 59 -4.69 -37.93 22.67
N VAL A 60 -3.70 -37.55 23.48
CA VAL A 60 -3.73 -37.85 24.92
C VAL A 60 -4.76 -36.97 25.63
N ARG A 61 -5.33 -37.50 26.70
CA ARG A 61 -6.24 -36.76 27.60
C ARG A 61 -5.60 -36.40 28.93
N GLU A 62 -4.45 -37.00 29.23
CA GLU A 62 -3.68 -36.71 30.43
C GLU A 62 -2.73 -35.52 30.21
N PRO A 63 -2.41 -34.75 31.27
CA PRO A 63 -1.44 -33.68 31.18
C PRO A 63 -0.04 -34.16 30.76
N VAL A 64 0.66 -33.36 29.96
CA VAL A 64 2.06 -33.59 29.57
C VAL A 64 2.93 -32.48 30.14
N SER A 65 3.97 -32.85 30.90
CA SER A 65 4.91 -31.90 31.50
C SER A 65 6.23 -31.88 30.74
N VAL A 66 6.61 -30.72 30.22
CA VAL A 66 7.87 -30.48 29.51
C VAL A 66 8.84 -29.76 30.46
N PRO A 67 10.03 -30.32 30.75
CA PRO A 67 11.05 -29.64 31.55
C PRO A 67 11.60 -28.43 30.79
N ILE A 68 11.80 -27.32 31.51
CA ILE A 68 12.35 -26.07 30.97
C ILE A 68 13.72 -25.78 31.58
N GLU A 69 13.82 -25.89 32.91
CA GLU A 69 15.06 -25.77 33.69
C GLU A 69 15.88 -24.49 33.41
N ALA A 70 15.20 -23.40 33.03
CA ALA A 70 15.82 -22.14 32.67
C ALA A 70 14.96 -20.94 33.09
N ALA A 71 15.61 -19.80 33.33
CA ALA A 71 14.94 -18.52 33.43
C ALA A 71 14.72 -17.93 32.02
N ALA A 72 13.54 -17.39 31.77
CA ALA A 72 13.18 -16.78 30.50
C ALA A 72 12.20 -15.63 30.73
N ARG A 73 12.29 -14.58 29.91
CA ARG A 73 11.34 -13.47 29.92
C ARG A 73 10.04 -13.83 29.21
N HIS A 74 10.14 -14.63 28.16
CA HIS A 74 8.99 -15.12 27.41
C HIS A 74 9.08 -16.63 27.18
N VAL A 75 7.93 -17.28 27.11
CA VAL A 75 7.82 -18.65 26.59
C VAL A 75 6.86 -18.63 25.41
N LEU A 76 7.39 -18.95 24.23
CA LEU A 76 6.68 -18.89 22.97
C LEU A 76 6.20 -20.29 22.59
N PHE A 77 4.98 -20.37 22.08
CA PHE A 77 4.34 -21.61 21.64
C PHE A 77 3.97 -21.50 20.18
N ALA A 78 4.26 -22.55 19.41
CA ALA A 78 3.60 -22.82 18.15
C ALA A 78 2.56 -23.92 18.38
N HIS A 79 1.28 -23.61 18.24
CA HIS A 79 0.17 -24.52 18.54
C HIS A 79 -1.02 -24.30 17.60
N ALA A 80 -1.91 -25.27 17.53
CA ALA A 80 -3.08 -25.23 16.65
C ALA A 80 -4.30 -25.86 17.30
N LEU A 81 -5.45 -25.20 17.16
CA LEU A 81 -6.76 -25.77 17.49
C LEU A 81 -7.32 -26.46 16.24
N LEU A 82 -7.79 -27.69 16.38
CA LEU A 82 -8.26 -28.53 15.28
C LEU A 82 -9.75 -28.83 15.35
N GLU A 83 -10.42 -28.37 16.40
CA GLU A 83 -11.86 -28.52 16.62
C GLU A 83 -12.42 -27.21 17.20
N SER A 84 -13.47 -26.69 16.59
CA SER A 84 -14.17 -25.48 17.04
C SER A 84 -15.67 -25.66 16.88
N LYS A 85 -16.43 -25.11 17.84
CA LYS A 85 -17.89 -25.07 17.82
C LYS A 85 -18.43 -23.64 17.77
N VAL A 86 -17.58 -22.66 17.46
CA VAL A 86 -18.00 -21.25 17.37
C VAL A 86 -19.05 -21.06 16.28
N LEU A 87 -18.90 -21.74 15.12
CA LEU A 87 -19.91 -21.71 14.05
C LEU A 87 -21.18 -22.49 14.39
N GLU A 88 -21.16 -23.31 15.44
CA GLU A 88 -22.31 -24.02 15.98
C GLU A 88 -23.05 -23.19 17.05
N GLY A 89 -22.58 -21.98 17.34
CA GLY A 89 -23.19 -21.05 18.31
C GLY A 89 -22.48 -20.95 19.65
N GLU A 90 -21.30 -21.56 19.81
CA GLU A 90 -20.50 -21.42 21.03
C GLU A 90 -19.91 -20.00 21.16
N SER A 91 -19.77 -19.54 22.41
CA SER A 91 -19.16 -18.25 22.70
C SER A 91 -17.65 -18.26 22.46
N LEU A 92 -17.12 -17.14 22.00
CA LEU A 92 -15.68 -16.92 21.89
C LEU A 92 -15.02 -17.00 23.28
N GLY A 93 -13.77 -17.48 23.31
CA GLY A 93 -13.00 -17.59 24.54
C GLY A 93 -13.19 -18.90 25.31
N HIS A 94 -13.81 -19.92 24.68
CA HIS A 94 -13.86 -21.27 25.25
C HIS A 94 -12.45 -21.78 25.56
N VAL A 95 -12.27 -22.38 26.73
CA VAL A 95 -10.96 -22.82 27.21
C VAL A 95 -10.63 -24.17 26.59
N VAL A 96 -9.58 -24.23 25.76
CA VAL A 96 -9.12 -25.46 25.11
C VAL A 96 -8.15 -26.27 25.97
N GLY A 97 -7.52 -25.60 26.95
CA GLY A 97 -6.58 -26.19 27.90
C GLY A 97 -5.96 -25.14 28.81
N HIS A 98 -5.06 -25.56 29.69
CA HIS A 98 -4.26 -24.67 30.53
C HIS A 98 -2.78 -24.99 30.40
N TYR A 99 -1.95 -23.96 30.32
CA TYR A 99 -0.50 -24.10 30.45
C TYR A 99 -0.10 -23.66 31.85
N VAL A 100 0.48 -24.58 32.62
CA VAL A 100 0.86 -24.38 34.02
C VAL A 100 2.38 -24.30 34.09
N PHE A 101 2.90 -23.11 34.34
CA PHE A 101 4.32 -22.85 34.51
C PHE A 101 4.69 -23.06 35.98
N ARG A 102 5.47 -24.09 36.27
CA ARG A 102 5.98 -24.37 37.62
C ARG A 102 7.40 -23.83 37.75
N PHE A 103 7.65 -23.01 38.75
CA PHE A 103 8.97 -22.47 39.07
C PHE A 103 9.75 -23.42 39.99
N ALA A 104 11.07 -23.26 40.01
CA ALA A 104 11.96 -24.09 40.83
C ALA A 104 11.71 -23.96 42.35
N ASP A 105 11.07 -22.87 42.79
CA ASP A 105 10.65 -22.64 44.19
C ASP A 105 9.31 -23.33 44.55
N GLY A 106 8.70 -24.03 43.60
CA GLY A 106 7.41 -24.71 43.75
C GLY A 106 6.19 -23.83 43.49
N THR A 107 6.36 -22.53 43.21
CA THR A 107 5.23 -21.66 42.82
C THR A 107 4.77 -21.98 41.40
N GLU A 108 3.49 -21.71 41.12
CA GLU A 108 2.87 -22.00 39.83
C GLU A 108 2.09 -20.80 39.29
N VAL A 109 2.15 -20.63 37.97
CA VAL A 109 1.28 -19.72 37.22
C VAL A 109 0.49 -20.55 36.23
N ARG A 110 -0.83 -20.56 36.39
CA ARG A 110 -1.77 -21.27 35.52
C ARG A 110 -2.41 -20.29 34.54
N VAL A 111 -2.25 -20.55 33.25
CA VAL A 111 -2.78 -19.68 32.17
C VAL A 111 -3.79 -20.45 31.32
N PRO A 112 -5.02 -19.94 31.14
CA PRO A 112 -5.98 -20.57 30.23
C PRO A 112 -5.59 -20.29 28.78
N ILE A 113 -5.66 -21.31 27.94
CA ILE A 113 -5.53 -21.18 26.48
C ILE A 113 -6.94 -21.20 25.92
N ARG A 114 -7.34 -20.11 25.30
CA ARG A 114 -8.72 -19.89 24.87
C ARG A 114 -8.78 -19.76 23.37
N GLU A 115 -9.83 -20.36 22.81
CA GLU A 115 -10.16 -20.19 21.41
C GLU A 115 -10.37 -18.70 21.09
N ARG A 116 -9.78 -18.26 19.98
CA ARG A 116 -9.75 -16.90 19.45
C ARG A 116 -8.95 -15.89 20.30
N PHE A 117 -8.27 -16.30 21.36
CA PHE A 117 -7.35 -15.44 22.11
C PHE A 117 -5.90 -15.90 21.97
N GLU A 118 -5.51 -16.98 22.63
CA GLU A 118 -4.16 -17.54 22.54
C GLU A 118 -4.00 -18.46 21.34
N VAL A 119 -5.09 -19.12 20.90
CA VAL A 119 -5.08 -20.04 19.76
C VAL A 119 -6.37 -19.87 18.94
N ALA A 120 -6.37 -20.26 17.68
CA ALA A 120 -7.58 -20.30 16.85
C ALA A 120 -7.58 -21.54 15.95
N PRO A 121 -8.73 -21.88 15.32
CA PRO A 121 -8.86 -23.03 14.45
C PRO A 121 -7.95 -22.94 13.22
N VAL A 122 -7.40 -24.08 12.79
CA VAL A 122 -6.62 -24.22 11.55
C VAL A 122 -7.32 -25.20 10.62
N PRO A 123 -7.65 -24.81 9.37
CA PRO A 123 -7.43 -23.49 8.76
C PRO A 123 -8.35 -22.40 9.36
N ALA A 124 -7.89 -21.14 9.31
CA ALA A 124 -8.69 -20.00 9.76
C ALA A 124 -9.46 -19.35 8.59
N GLY A 125 -10.74 -19.05 8.80
CA GLY A 125 -11.54 -18.24 7.87
C GLY A 125 -11.19 -16.75 7.91
N TRP A 126 -11.74 -15.96 6.98
CA TRP A 126 -11.60 -14.50 7.00
C TRP A 126 -12.15 -13.91 8.31
N GLY A 127 -11.40 -13.02 8.95
CA GLY A 127 -11.72 -12.52 10.29
C GLY A 127 -11.54 -13.56 11.41
N GLY A 128 -10.95 -14.71 11.12
CA GLY A 128 -10.77 -15.89 11.99
C GLY A 128 -9.60 -15.85 12.98
N LEU A 129 -8.75 -14.83 12.93
CA LEU A 129 -7.48 -14.80 13.65
C LEU A 129 -7.65 -14.56 15.17
N PRO A 130 -6.74 -15.11 16.01
CA PRO A 130 -6.76 -14.91 17.45
C PRO A 130 -6.32 -13.50 17.87
N PHE A 131 -6.75 -13.04 19.05
CA PHE A 131 -6.45 -11.70 19.57
C PHE A 131 -5.04 -11.54 20.18
N LEU A 132 -4.46 -12.61 20.70
CA LEU A 132 -3.18 -12.58 21.44
C LEU A 132 -2.07 -13.38 20.77
N ALA A 133 -2.34 -13.97 19.60
CA ALA A 133 -1.39 -14.78 18.85
C ALA A 133 -1.35 -14.38 17.38
N LEU A 134 -0.27 -14.75 16.69
CA LEU A 134 -0.05 -14.46 15.28
C LEU A 134 -0.07 -15.74 14.45
N PRO A 135 -0.51 -15.71 13.19
CA PRO A 135 -0.28 -16.83 12.28
C PRO A 135 1.22 -17.05 12.06
N ASP A 136 1.63 -18.27 11.74
CA ASP A 136 3.03 -18.63 11.47
C ASP A 136 3.65 -17.92 10.24
N GLN A 137 2.84 -17.47 9.27
CA GLN A 137 3.30 -16.65 8.14
C GLN A 137 3.29 -15.16 8.48
N LYS A 138 4.26 -14.44 7.91
CA LYS A 138 4.33 -12.98 7.99
C LYS A 138 3.40 -12.33 6.98
N ASN A 139 3.01 -11.08 7.27
CA ASN A 139 2.58 -10.16 6.22
C ASN A 139 3.71 -9.97 5.21
N TYR A 140 3.37 -9.73 3.95
CA TYR A 140 4.32 -9.65 2.85
C TYR A 140 4.05 -8.44 1.96
N LEU A 141 5.08 -7.96 1.28
CA LEU A 141 4.93 -7.05 0.16
C LEU A 141 4.65 -7.88 -1.09
N ALA A 142 3.68 -7.46 -1.90
CA ALA A 142 3.47 -8.04 -3.20
C ALA A 142 4.75 -7.88 -4.06
N PRO A 143 4.99 -8.72 -5.07
CA PRO A 143 6.03 -8.41 -6.04
C PRO A 143 5.69 -7.08 -6.75
N ARG A 144 6.63 -6.14 -6.73
CA ARG A 144 6.41 -4.77 -7.22
C ARG A 144 6.27 -4.69 -8.74
N TYR A 145 7.11 -5.42 -9.49
CA TYR A 145 7.28 -5.20 -10.93
C TYR A 145 6.54 -6.23 -11.81
N GLU A 146 6.25 -7.43 -11.31
CA GLU A 146 5.65 -8.51 -12.09
C GLU A 146 4.61 -9.30 -11.29
N GLY A 147 3.71 -9.99 -11.99
CA GLY A 147 2.66 -10.78 -11.34
C GLY A 147 1.61 -11.29 -12.31
N ARG A 148 0.69 -12.09 -11.79
CA ARG A 148 -0.45 -12.62 -12.54
C ARG A 148 -1.39 -11.48 -12.95
N TRP A 149 -1.94 -11.55 -14.16
CA TRP A 149 -2.75 -10.47 -14.75
C TRP A 149 -4.02 -10.17 -13.93
N GLU A 150 -4.70 -11.21 -13.45
CA GLU A 150 -5.94 -11.12 -12.68
C GLU A 150 -5.77 -10.48 -11.29
N THR A 151 -4.54 -10.31 -10.80
CA THR A 151 -4.27 -9.68 -9.51
C THR A 151 -3.85 -8.21 -9.63
N ILE A 152 -3.87 -7.62 -10.83
CA ILE A 152 -3.38 -6.24 -11.06
C ILE A 152 -4.01 -5.21 -10.11
N GLY A 153 -5.33 -5.27 -9.89
CA GLY A 153 -6.02 -4.38 -8.95
C GLY A 153 -5.66 -4.66 -7.49
N PHE A 154 -5.55 -5.94 -7.10
CA PHE A 154 -5.15 -6.31 -5.74
C PHE A 154 -3.71 -5.87 -5.42
N ARG A 155 -2.80 -5.89 -6.41
CA ARG A 155 -1.40 -5.48 -6.22
C ARG A 155 -1.25 -3.98 -5.90
N GLN A 156 -2.23 -3.14 -6.23
CA GLN A 156 -2.27 -1.73 -5.81
C GLN A 156 -2.36 -1.57 -4.28
N THR A 157 -2.81 -2.61 -3.56
CA THR A 157 -2.77 -2.62 -2.09
C THR A 157 -1.35 -2.73 -1.52
N GLU A 158 -0.36 -3.03 -2.37
CA GLU A 158 1.08 -3.23 -2.10
C GLU A 158 1.44 -4.36 -1.13
N ALA A 159 0.57 -4.70 -0.19
CA ALA A 159 0.84 -5.61 0.91
C ALA A 159 -0.27 -6.65 1.08
N GLY A 160 0.12 -7.86 1.48
CA GLY A 160 -0.77 -8.96 1.83
C GLY A 160 -0.67 -9.34 3.29
N GLN A 161 -1.79 -9.80 3.85
CA GLN A 161 -1.83 -10.36 5.19
C GLN A 161 -1.28 -11.80 5.20
N GLY A 162 -0.41 -12.10 6.16
CA GLY A 162 0.06 -13.46 6.41
C GLY A 162 -1.07 -14.33 6.95
N GLY A 163 -1.32 -15.48 6.31
CA GLY A 163 -2.29 -16.47 6.77
C GLY A 163 -1.68 -17.50 7.71
N VAL A 164 -2.52 -18.28 8.39
CA VAL A 164 -2.04 -19.46 9.13
C VAL A 164 -1.80 -20.60 8.15
N ARG A 165 -0.57 -21.11 8.08
CA ARG A 165 -0.24 -22.33 7.35
C ARG A 165 -0.54 -23.56 8.20
N ALA A 166 -0.06 -23.57 9.44
CA ALA A 166 -0.28 -24.68 10.36
C ALA A 166 -0.40 -24.25 11.83
N TYR A 167 0.25 -23.16 12.23
CA TYR A 167 0.37 -22.80 13.65
C TYR A 167 -0.01 -21.35 13.92
N PHE A 168 -0.59 -21.15 15.10
CA PHE A 168 -0.59 -19.86 15.77
C PHE A 168 0.58 -19.78 16.74
N LEU A 169 1.13 -18.58 16.85
CA LEU A 169 2.27 -18.26 17.69
C LEU A 169 1.82 -17.38 18.82
N TRP A 170 1.87 -17.91 20.04
CA TRP A 170 1.53 -17.19 21.25
C TRP A 170 2.76 -17.02 22.12
N ALA A 171 2.97 -15.82 22.67
CA ALA A 171 4.06 -15.53 23.59
C ALA A 171 3.50 -15.25 24.97
N TRP A 172 3.80 -16.13 25.92
CA TRP A 172 3.54 -15.88 27.34
C TRP A 172 4.63 -14.98 27.91
N GLU A 173 4.24 -13.89 28.55
CA GLU A 173 5.13 -13.00 29.31
C GLU A 173 5.28 -13.54 30.73
N ASN A 174 6.51 -13.88 31.12
CA ASN A 174 6.79 -14.43 32.44
C ASN A 174 6.73 -13.30 33.49
N PRO A 175 5.82 -13.35 34.49
CA PRO A 175 5.75 -12.34 35.54
C PRO A 175 6.97 -12.34 36.47
N HIS A 176 7.80 -13.39 36.40
CA HIS A 176 9.00 -13.58 37.22
C HIS A 176 10.19 -13.99 36.34
N PRO A 177 10.70 -13.08 35.49
CA PRO A 177 11.71 -13.39 34.46
C PRO A 177 13.05 -13.89 35.03
N GLU A 178 13.37 -13.48 36.26
CA GLU A 178 14.59 -13.88 36.97
C GLU A 178 14.49 -15.28 37.63
N ARG A 179 13.29 -15.85 37.71
CA ARG A 179 13.08 -17.17 38.33
C ARG A 179 13.19 -18.27 37.28
N THR A 180 13.92 -19.32 37.64
CA THR A 180 13.98 -20.55 36.85
C THR A 180 12.60 -21.21 36.77
N ILE A 181 12.10 -21.37 35.56
CA ILE A 181 10.93 -22.21 35.27
C ILE A 181 11.41 -23.66 35.28
N ALA A 182 10.88 -24.48 36.18
CA ALA A 182 11.22 -25.90 36.25
C ALA A 182 10.59 -26.67 35.09
N SER A 183 9.28 -26.46 34.86
CA SER A 183 8.55 -27.10 33.77
C SER A 183 7.33 -26.29 33.34
N VAL A 184 6.82 -26.62 32.16
CA VAL A 184 5.48 -26.25 31.72
C VAL A 184 4.63 -27.51 31.55
N THR A 185 3.52 -27.58 32.26
CA THR A 185 2.53 -28.66 32.13
C THR A 185 1.38 -28.20 31.25
N ILE A 186 1.13 -28.93 30.18
CA ILE A 186 0.00 -28.71 29.28
C ILE A 186 -1.14 -29.61 29.74
N GLU A 187 -2.20 -29.00 30.27
CA GLU A 187 -3.42 -29.69 30.70
C GLU A 187 -4.52 -29.51 29.65
N PRO A 188 -4.94 -30.58 28.94
CA PRO A 188 -5.99 -30.46 27.93
C PRO A 188 -7.37 -30.29 28.58
N ALA A 189 -8.27 -29.57 27.88
CA ALA A 189 -9.69 -29.57 28.18
C ALA A 189 -10.44 -30.53 27.24
N ASP A 190 -11.50 -30.08 26.58
CA ASP A 190 -12.43 -30.90 25.80
C ASP A 190 -12.30 -30.77 24.27
N ARG A 191 -11.32 -30.01 23.77
CA ARG A 191 -11.12 -29.76 22.33
C ARG A 191 -9.89 -30.51 21.79
N LYS A 192 -9.94 -30.90 20.52
CA LYS A 192 -8.76 -31.39 19.78
C LYS A 192 -7.80 -30.24 19.45
N PHE A 193 -6.57 -30.28 19.96
CA PHE A 193 -5.52 -29.30 19.67
C PHE A 193 -4.13 -29.93 19.76
N LEU A 194 -3.09 -29.22 19.31
CA LEU A 194 -1.70 -29.68 19.42
C LEU A 194 -0.75 -28.56 19.85
N VAL A 195 0.39 -28.95 20.41
CA VAL A 195 1.58 -28.10 20.59
C VAL A 195 2.71 -28.66 19.73
N ALA A 196 3.21 -27.82 18.82
CA ALA A 196 4.22 -28.19 17.82
C ALA A 196 5.65 -27.83 18.25
N ALA A 197 5.82 -26.68 18.91
CA ALA A 197 7.12 -26.22 19.39
C ALA A 197 7.00 -25.25 20.57
N ILE A 198 8.05 -25.21 21.41
CA ILE A 198 8.23 -24.23 22.48
C ILE A 198 9.60 -23.56 22.29
N THR A 199 9.66 -22.24 22.48
CA THR A 199 10.91 -21.46 22.41
C THR A 199 10.98 -20.49 23.58
N LEU A 200 12.11 -20.46 24.27
CA LEU A 200 12.38 -19.51 25.34
C LEU A 200 12.89 -18.20 24.75
N GLY A 201 12.36 -17.07 25.22
CA GLY A 201 12.87 -15.73 24.92
C GLY A 201 13.59 -15.15 26.12
N HIS A 202 14.86 -14.80 25.95
CA HIS A 202 15.73 -14.22 26.98
C HIS A 202 15.92 -12.71 26.80
N ALA A 203 15.73 -12.20 25.58
CA ALA A 203 15.84 -10.77 25.29
C ALA A 203 14.76 -9.94 26.02
N ASP A 204 15.14 -8.72 26.44
CA ASP A 204 14.23 -7.76 27.10
C ASP A 204 13.43 -6.96 26.07
N GLU A 205 12.53 -7.65 25.38
CA GLU A 205 11.68 -7.08 24.34
C GLU A 205 10.41 -7.92 24.14
N ALA A 206 9.39 -7.35 23.49
CA ALA A 206 8.29 -8.15 22.98
C ALA A 206 8.77 -9.01 21.78
N PRO A 207 8.53 -10.34 21.77
CA PRO A 207 9.07 -11.20 20.70
C PRO A 207 8.51 -10.89 19.31
N PHE A 208 7.29 -10.37 19.23
CA PHE A 208 6.65 -9.95 17.99
C PHE A 208 6.54 -8.43 17.94
N CYS A 209 6.70 -7.85 16.74
CA CYS A 209 6.65 -6.40 16.55
C CYS A 209 5.29 -5.81 16.99
N ARG A 210 5.34 -4.84 17.92
CA ARG A 210 4.18 -4.09 18.43
C ARG A 210 4.28 -2.58 18.17
N THR A 211 5.32 -2.15 17.47
CA THR A 211 5.59 -0.74 17.21
C THR A 211 5.05 -0.33 15.85
N GLY A 212 4.63 0.94 15.73
CA GLY A 212 4.26 1.52 14.44
C GLY A 212 5.49 1.77 13.57
N LYS A 213 5.27 1.82 12.25
CA LYS A 213 6.33 2.11 11.28
C LYS A 213 6.96 3.49 11.52
N ARG A 214 8.26 3.59 11.24
CA ARG A 214 9.07 4.80 11.33
C ARG A 214 9.74 5.05 9.99
N GLU A 215 9.81 6.30 9.59
CA GLU A 215 10.51 6.74 8.38
C GLU A 215 12.03 6.67 8.56
N VAL A 216 12.69 5.97 7.64
CA VAL A 216 14.13 5.80 7.60
C VAL A 216 14.64 6.30 6.25
N LYS A 217 15.51 7.31 6.30
CA LYS A 217 16.26 7.79 5.15
C LYS A 217 17.44 6.87 4.92
N ILE A 218 17.65 6.49 3.66
CA ILE A 218 18.76 5.70 3.16
C ILE A 218 19.66 6.62 2.35
N THR A 219 20.95 6.64 2.67
CA THR A 219 21.97 7.33 1.90
C THR A 219 23.11 6.38 1.61
N LEU A 220 23.53 6.31 0.35
CA LEU A 220 24.66 5.50 -0.11
C LEU A 220 25.88 6.42 -0.29
N PRO A 221 26.92 6.34 0.56
CA PRO A 221 28.06 7.24 0.48
C PRO A 221 28.97 6.98 -0.73
N GLN A 222 28.97 5.76 -1.26
CA GLN A 222 29.81 5.36 -2.39
C GLN A 222 29.12 5.72 -3.72
N PRO A 223 29.78 6.50 -4.61
CA PRO A 223 29.19 6.90 -5.89
C PRO A 223 28.76 5.73 -6.78
N GLU A 224 29.51 4.63 -6.77
CA GLU A 224 29.23 3.41 -7.52
C GLU A 224 27.91 2.73 -7.13
N ASP A 225 27.45 2.92 -5.89
CA ASP A 225 26.16 2.44 -5.42
C ASP A 225 25.08 3.52 -5.56
N ALA A 226 25.42 4.77 -5.21
CA ALA A 226 24.51 5.90 -5.24
C ALA A 226 23.98 6.23 -6.65
N GLN A 227 24.81 6.08 -7.68
CA GLN A 227 24.49 6.48 -9.06
C GLN A 227 23.80 5.38 -9.88
N LYS A 228 23.64 4.17 -9.33
CA LYS A 228 22.91 3.08 -9.99
C LYS A 228 21.44 3.48 -10.23
N PRO A 229 20.80 2.95 -11.30
CA PRO A 229 19.35 3.01 -11.44
C PRO A 229 18.67 2.49 -10.16
N PHE A 230 17.59 3.16 -9.75
CA PHE A 230 16.90 2.84 -8.51
C PHE A 230 16.36 1.40 -8.51
N ASN A 231 16.94 0.54 -7.68
CA ASN A 231 16.45 -0.82 -7.43
C ASN A 231 16.83 -1.31 -6.02
N LEU A 232 16.52 -0.50 -5.01
CA LEU A 232 16.78 -0.88 -3.63
C LEU A 232 15.74 -1.87 -3.10
N GLU A 233 16.20 -2.75 -2.21
CA GLU A 233 15.39 -3.68 -1.45
C GLU A 233 15.74 -3.54 0.04
N VAL A 234 14.74 -3.66 0.92
CA VAL A 234 14.93 -3.58 2.37
C VAL A 234 14.29 -4.80 3.01
N GLU A 235 15.11 -5.60 3.69
CA GLU A 235 14.68 -6.78 4.43
C GLU A 235 14.80 -6.55 5.93
N VAL A 236 13.78 -7.02 6.67
CA VAL A 236 13.73 -6.94 8.13
C VAL A 236 13.37 -8.31 8.68
N ASP A 237 14.33 -8.95 9.33
CA ASP A 237 14.21 -10.33 9.82
C ASP A 237 13.11 -10.48 10.89
N ARG A 238 12.89 -9.49 11.76
CA ARG A 238 11.92 -9.49 12.87
C ARG A 238 11.04 -8.25 12.86
N GLY A 239 10.47 -7.99 11.70
CA GLY A 239 9.58 -6.88 11.41
C GLY A 239 9.08 -6.88 9.98
N VAL A 240 8.71 -5.70 9.50
CA VAL A 240 8.28 -5.43 8.13
C VAL A 240 8.87 -4.10 7.65
N ALA A 241 9.06 -3.98 6.34
CA ALA A 241 9.37 -2.74 5.66
C ALA A 241 8.35 -2.51 4.53
N THR A 242 8.12 -1.24 4.16
CA THR A 242 7.44 -0.89 2.90
C THR A 242 8.40 -1.02 1.72
N TYR A 243 7.92 -0.75 0.50
CA TYR A 243 8.86 -0.50 -0.59
C TYR A 243 9.74 0.72 -0.27
N PRO A 244 11.01 0.68 -0.69
CA PRO A 244 11.82 1.89 -0.72
C PRO A 244 11.43 2.76 -1.92
N PHE A 245 11.58 4.07 -1.75
CA PHE A 245 11.32 5.07 -2.79
C PHE A 245 12.48 6.07 -2.88
N PRO A 246 12.85 6.54 -4.08
CA PRO A 246 13.85 7.58 -4.23
C PRO A 246 13.33 8.89 -3.66
N LEU A 247 14.21 9.61 -2.95
CA LEU A 247 13.98 10.98 -2.50
C LEU A 247 14.51 11.99 -3.52
N PRO A 248 14.04 13.24 -3.51
CA PRO A 248 14.55 14.27 -4.41
C PRO A 248 16.06 14.51 -4.20
N GLU A 249 16.79 14.79 -5.28
CA GLU A 249 18.22 15.17 -5.18
C GLU A 249 18.41 16.61 -4.70
N ARG A 250 17.45 17.48 -4.99
CA ARG A 250 17.54 18.91 -4.69
C ARG A 250 17.31 19.16 -3.22
N SER A 251 17.99 20.20 -2.70
CA SER A 251 17.70 20.69 -1.35
C SER A 251 16.31 21.31 -1.29
N VAL A 252 15.75 21.35 -0.09
CA VAL A 252 14.47 21.99 0.16
C VAL A 252 14.46 23.48 -0.22
N ASP A 253 15.57 24.21 0.00
CA ASP A 253 15.69 25.62 -0.41
C ASP A 253 15.63 25.77 -1.92
N ALA A 254 16.40 24.96 -2.66
CA ALA A 254 16.39 24.95 -4.12
C ALA A 254 15.01 24.55 -4.68
N PHE A 255 14.24 23.73 -3.97
CA PHE A 255 12.87 23.40 -4.36
C PHE A 255 11.90 24.58 -4.16
N LEU A 256 12.03 25.33 -3.07
CA LEU A 256 11.17 26.48 -2.76
C LEU A 256 11.43 27.68 -3.67
N GLU A 257 12.67 27.85 -4.13
CA GLU A 257 13.11 28.93 -5.02
C GLU A 257 12.79 28.69 -6.50
N GLN A 258 12.36 27.49 -6.89
CA GLN A 258 11.99 27.19 -8.27
C GLN A 258 10.78 28.00 -8.74
N ASP A 259 10.83 28.45 -10.00
CA ASP A 259 9.72 29.12 -10.67
C ASP A 259 8.54 28.17 -10.96
N ALA A 260 8.81 26.87 -11.13
CA ALA A 260 7.85 25.83 -11.47
C ALA A 260 6.99 25.36 -10.26
N LYS A 261 6.52 26.30 -9.43
CA LYS A 261 5.65 26.00 -8.28
C LYS A 261 4.35 25.36 -8.75
N GLY A 262 3.90 24.31 -8.07
CA GLY A 262 2.79 23.50 -8.52
C GLY A 262 3.07 22.64 -9.75
N TRP A 263 4.23 22.68 -10.42
CA TRP A 263 4.48 21.88 -11.64
C TRP A 263 5.39 20.68 -11.39
N GLY A 264 5.26 20.09 -10.20
CA GLY A 264 6.01 18.91 -9.80
C GLY A 264 7.49 19.20 -9.53
N GLU A 265 8.29 18.14 -9.62
CA GLU A 265 9.75 18.14 -9.55
C GLU A 265 10.27 16.99 -10.42
N GLU A 266 11.46 17.14 -10.97
CA GLU A 266 12.11 16.08 -11.76
C GLU A 266 12.28 14.80 -10.94
N GLN A 267 12.06 13.64 -11.57
CA GLN A 267 12.23 12.35 -10.91
C GLN A 267 13.71 12.04 -10.71
N ASN A 268 14.11 11.74 -9.47
CA ASN A 268 15.38 11.09 -9.18
C ASN A 268 15.33 9.60 -9.63
N PRO A 269 16.11 9.19 -10.65
CA PRO A 269 16.14 7.80 -11.10
C PRO A 269 17.21 6.96 -10.37
N ARG A 270 17.94 7.55 -9.41
CA ARG A 270 19.11 6.94 -8.76
C ARG A 270 18.77 6.32 -7.41
N SER A 271 19.61 5.41 -6.95
CA SER A 271 19.45 4.69 -5.67
C SER A 271 19.68 5.53 -4.40
N SER A 272 20.13 6.78 -4.50
CA SER A 272 20.41 7.64 -3.34
C SER A 272 20.10 9.12 -3.63
N PRO A 273 19.52 9.88 -2.67
CA PRO A 273 18.94 9.40 -1.42
C PRO A 273 17.62 8.66 -1.66
N ALA A 274 17.24 7.81 -0.71
CA ALA A 274 15.98 7.07 -0.71
C ALA A 274 15.35 7.05 0.68
N TYR A 275 14.12 6.58 0.80
CA TYR A 275 13.50 6.32 2.09
C TYR A 275 12.68 5.04 2.08
N VAL A 276 12.45 4.50 3.26
CA VAL A 276 11.59 3.35 3.53
C VAL A 276 10.90 3.55 4.88
N GLU A 277 9.76 2.92 5.11
CA GLU A 277 9.14 2.87 6.43
C GLU A 277 9.33 1.48 7.05
N ILE A 278 9.79 1.42 8.30
CA ILE A 278 10.14 0.16 8.98
C ILE A 278 9.39 0.05 10.31
N ALA A 279 8.80 -1.12 10.58
CA ALA A 279 8.25 -1.50 11.88
C ALA A 279 8.89 -2.82 12.33
N ALA A 280 9.68 -2.79 13.40
CA ALA A 280 10.43 -3.97 13.85
C ALA A 280 10.63 -4.03 15.37
N THR A 281 11.00 -5.22 15.85
CA THR A 281 11.47 -5.44 17.23
C THR A 281 12.90 -4.88 17.40
N PRO A 282 13.31 -4.46 18.62
CA PRO A 282 14.63 -3.85 18.84
C PRO A 282 15.81 -4.71 18.37
N SER A 283 15.77 -6.03 18.58
CA SER A 283 16.84 -6.92 18.12
C SER A 283 16.77 -7.29 16.63
N ALA A 284 15.84 -6.72 15.86
CA ALA A 284 15.77 -6.96 14.42
C ALA A 284 17.01 -6.43 13.67
N THR A 285 17.37 -7.11 12.59
CA THR A 285 18.36 -6.70 11.61
C THR A 285 17.68 -6.12 10.39
N VAL A 286 18.00 -4.87 10.07
CA VAL A 286 17.61 -4.21 8.82
C VAL A 286 18.73 -4.40 7.82
N THR A 287 18.45 -5.00 6.67
CA THR A 287 19.42 -5.20 5.58
C THR A 287 18.97 -4.45 4.34
N VAL A 288 19.86 -3.65 3.75
CA VAL A 288 19.61 -2.95 2.49
C VAL A 288 20.39 -3.63 1.37
N LYS A 289 19.71 -3.91 0.26
CA LYS A 289 20.30 -4.53 -0.93
C LYS A 289 20.04 -3.68 -2.17
N SER A 290 20.86 -3.88 -3.20
CA SER A 290 20.61 -3.42 -4.57
C SER A 290 20.80 -4.61 -5.49
N ASP A 291 19.79 -4.93 -6.31
CA ASP A 291 19.84 -6.06 -7.23
C ASP A 291 20.19 -7.40 -6.53
N GLY A 292 19.63 -7.61 -5.34
CA GLY A 292 19.95 -8.75 -4.46
C GLY A 292 21.32 -8.70 -3.76
N GLU A 293 22.20 -7.76 -4.07
CA GLU A 293 23.53 -7.59 -3.44
C GLU A 293 23.43 -6.80 -2.13
N PRO A 294 23.88 -7.34 -0.97
CA PRO A 294 23.85 -6.60 0.28
C PRO A 294 24.81 -5.39 0.30
N LEU A 295 24.25 -4.20 0.49
CA LEU A 295 25.01 -2.96 0.67
C LEU A 295 25.44 -2.76 2.12
N GLY A 296 24.63 -3.23 3.07
CA GLY A 296 24.92 -3.16 4.50
C GLY A 296 23.72 -3.54 5.35
N SER A 297 23.95 -3.63 6.66
CA SER A 297 22.90 -3.90 7.64
C SER A 297 23.10 -3.08 8.92
N ALA A 298 22.03 -2.94 9.69
CA ALA A 298 22.03 -2.28 11.00
C ALA A 298 21.07 -3.00 11.96
N ASN A 299 21.40 -2.98 13.25
CA ASN A 299 20.44 -3.36 14.29
C ASN A 299 19.38 -2.26 14.45
N TRP A 300 18.11 -2.66 14.52
CA TRP A 300 16.99 -1.73 14.60
C TRP A 300 16.97 -0.93 15.90
N GLY A 301 17.19 -1.57 17.05
CA GLY A 301 17.23 -0.92 18.36
C GLY A 301 18.34 0.13 18.44
N GLU A 302 19.53 -0.21 17.97
CA GLU A 302 20.65 0.72 17.85
C GLU A 302 20.29 1.93 16.96
N LEU A 303 19.69 1.67 15.79
CA LEU A 303 19.25 2.73 14.88
C LEU A 303 18.18 3.64 15.51
N GLN A 304 17.28 3.09 16.33
CA GLN A 304 16.29 3.88 17.05
C GLN A 304 16.89 4.75 18.15
N GLU A 305 17.89 4.22 18.88
CA GLU A 305 18.56 4.94 19.97
C GLU A 305 19.47 6.05 19.46
N GLN A 306 20.30 5.74 18.47
CA GLN A 306 21.28 6.67 17.90
C GLN A 306 20.66 7.61 16.85
N SER A 307 19.43 7.31 16.39
CA SER A 307 18.74 7.92 15.24
C SER A 307 19.48 7.79 13.91
N LYS A 308 20.72 7.30 13.90
CA LYS A 308 21.56 7.19 12.71
C LYS A 308 22.62 6.12 12.90
N VAL A 309 22.81 5.28 11.88
CA VAL A 309 23.86 4.26 11.81
C VAL A 309 24.59 4.40 10.48
N GLU A 310 25.92 4.30 10.51
CA GLU A 310 26.78 4.44 9.35
C GLU A 310 27.70 3.23 9.19
N THR A 311 27.78 2.72 7.96
CA THR A 311 28.75 1.73 7.51
C THR A 311 29.46 2.29 6.25
N PRO A 312 30.53 1.65 5.74
CA PRO A 312 31.26 2.18 4.58
C PRO A 312 30.43 2.39 3.31
N ARG A 313 29.32 1.65 3.14
CA ARG A 313 28.46 1.65 1.94
C ARG A 313 27.03 2.13 2.19
N LEU A 314 26.63 2.27 3.45
CA LEU A 314 25.24 2.52 3.84
C LEU A 314 25.18 3.44 5.05
N GLN A 315 24.34 4.47 4.96
CA GLN A 315 23.88 5.29 6.07
C GLN A 315 22.36 5.15 6.18
N LEU A 316 21.90 4.84 7.39
CA LEU A 316 20.48 4.82 7.76
C LEU A 316 20.22 5.90 8.79
N GLU A 317 19.16 6.68 8.63
CA GLU A 317 18.77 7.74 9.56
C GLU A 317 17.25 7.70 9.81
N VAL A 318 16.83 7.63 11.08
CA VAL A 318 15.42 7.74 11.47
C VAL A 318 15.03 9.22 11.43
N VAL A 319 14.15 9.57 10.50
CA VAL A 319 13.71 10.96 10.26
C VAL A 319 12.27 11.22 10.70
N ASP A 320 11.64 10.22 11.33
CA ASP A 320 10.29 10.33 11.90
C ASP A 320 10.27 11.28 13.11
N ARG A 321 9.44 12.32 13.04
CA ARG A 321 9.32 13.38 14.06
C ARG A 321 8.02 13.27 14.87
N GLY A 322 7.31 12.15 14.76
CA GLY A 322 5.92 12.00 15.16
C GLY A 322 4.98 12.82 14.28
N LYS A 323 3.68 12.51 14.38
CA LYS A 323 2.65 13.07 13.49
C LYS A 323 1.47 13.63 14.28
N ASN A 324 0.71 14.53 13.65
CA ASN A 324 -0.60 14.99 14.11
C ASN A 324 -1.64 14.73 13.01
N TRP A 325 -2.88 14.45 13.42
CA TRP A 325 -4.01 14.50 12.50
C TRP A 325 -4.46 15.95 12.33
N VAL A 326 -4.24 16.52 11.13
CA VAL A 326 -4.47 17.93 10.81
C VAL A 326 -5.63 18.06 9.83
N HIS A 327 -6.57 18.96 10.14
CA HIS A 327 -7.62 19.41 9.25
C HIS A 327 -7.12 20.64 8.49
N VAL A 328 -7.01 20.54 7.17
CA VAL A 328 -6.52 21.59 6.29
C VAL A 328 -7.69 22.26 5.58
N THR A 329 -7.64 23.57 5.43
CA THR A 329 -8.56 24.34 4.58
C THR A 329 -7.75 25.27 3.69
N VAL A 330 -8.00 25.21 2.38
CA VAL A 330 -7.40 26.10 1.38
C VAL A 330 -8.46 27.13 0.98
N LEU A 331 -8.16 28.40 1.22
CA LEU A 331 -9.08 29.51 0.97
C LEU A 331 -8.62 30.33 -0.24
N ASP A 332 -9.57 30.84 -1.00
CA ASP A 332 -9.34 31.97 -1.90
C ASP A 332 -9.11 33.23 -1.07
N ASP A 333 -8.01 33.94 -1.36
CA ASP A 333 -7.56 35.02 -0.48
C ASP A 333 -8.49 36.23 -0.49
N GLU A 334 -9.10 36.53 -1.64
CA GLU A 334 -10.02 37.67 -1.79
C GLU A 334 -11.39 37.38 -1.16
N THR A 335 -11.95 36.19 -1.42
CA THR A 335 -13.31 35.86 -0.99
C THR A 335 -13.38 35.19 0.39
N GLY A 336 -12.26 34.65 0.89
CA GLY A 336 -12.19 33.90 2.15
C GLY A 336 -12.95 32.57 2.15
N ARG A 337 -13.38 32.09 0.98
CA ARG A 337 -14.13 30.82 0.83
C ARG A 337 -13.19 29.67 0.47
N PRO A 338 -13.50 28.42 0.89
CA PRO A 338 -12.78 27.25 0.42
C PRO A 338 -12.78 27.15 -1.10
N VAL A 339 -11.65 26.78 -1.69
CA VAL A 339 -11.52 26.55 -3.13
C VAL A 339 -10.91 25.18 -3.41
N PRO A 340 -11.50 24.40 -4.33
CA PRO A 340 -10.88 23.18 -4.81
C PRO A 340 -9.47 23.45 -5.34
N CYS A 341 -8.57 22.48 -5.21
CA CYS A 341 -7.19 22.62 -5.67
C CYS A 341 -6.54 21.26 -5.63
N ARG A 342 -5.36 21.15 -6.21
CA ARG A 342 -4.46 20.05 -5.87
C ARG A 342 -3.42 20.48 -4.85
N ILE A 343 -3.08 19.56 -3.96
CA ILE A 343 -2.21 19.81 -2.82
C ILE A 343 -1.21 18.68 -2.63
N HIS A 344 -0.01 19.04 -2.19
CA HIS A 344 1.05 18.13 -1.83
C HIS A 344 1.69 18.60 -0.52
N PHE A 345 1.95 17.66 0.38
CA PHE A 345 2.79 17.88 1.56
C PHE A 345 3.98 16.94 1.54
N ARG A 346 5.13 17.43 2.03
CA ARG A 346 6.30 16.59 2.27
C ARG A 346 7.12 17.04 3.47
N SER A 347 7.91 16.12 4.04
CA SER A 347 8.98 16.47 4.97
C SER A 347 10.10 17.26 4.25
N PRO A 348 11.04 17.87 4.99
CA PRO A 348 12.22 18.51 4.39
C PRO A 348 13.09 17.54 3.57
N GLU A 349 13.06 16.24 3.90
CA GLU A 349 13.76 15.19 3.14
C GLU A 349 13.05 14.84 1.83
N GLY A 350 11.81 15.30 1.62
CA GLY A 350 11.00 14.98 0.45
C GLY A 350 10.06 13.78 0.61
N ILE A 351 9.91 13.24 1.83
CA ILE A 351 8.97 12.14 2.11
C ILE A 351 7.54 12.68 1.98
N PRO A 352 6.65 12.07 1.16
CA PRO A 352 5.29 12.57 0.94
C PRO A 352 4.36 12.30 2.13
N TYR A 353 3.46 13.25 2.40
CA TYR A 353 2.42 13.19 3.43
C TYR A 353 1.06 13.59 2.86
N GLN A 354 0.54 12.80 1.91
CA GLN A 354 -0.73 13.12 1.27
C GLN A 354 -1.90 13.11 2.26
N PRO A 355 -2.97 13.89 1.96
CA PRO A 355 -4.22 13.77 2.71
C PRO A 355 -4.71 12.33 2.77
N HIS A 356 -5.40 11.97 3.85
CA HIS A 356 -5.95 10.64 4.01
C HIS A 356 -6.98 10.36 2.89
N GLY A 357 -6.85 9.21 2.23
CA GLY A 357 -7.61 8.86 1.03
C GLY A 357 -6.82 8.99 -0.28
N HIS A 358 -5.58 9.51 -0.22
CA HIS A 358 -4.72 9.73 -1.39
C HIS A 358 -3.38 9.01 -1.26
N HIS A 359 -2.74 8.69 -2.39
CA HIS A 359 -1.50 7.93 -2.43
C HIS A 359 -0.27 8.79 -2.16
N GLY A 360 0.65 8.34 -1.29
CA GLY A 360 1.98 8.94 -1.18
C GLY A 360 2.76 8.86 -2.50
N HIS A 361 2.67 7.70 -3.14
CA HIS A 361 3.30 7.34 -4.40
C HIS A 361 2.26 6.70 -5.31
N VAL A 362 1.66 7.47 -6.23
CA VAL A 362 0.71 6.93 -7.23
C VAL A 362 1.37 5.79 -7.98
N ASN A 363 0.69 4.64 -8.03
CA ASN A 363 1.13 3.36 -8.57
C ASN A 363 2.57 2.99 -8.17
N SER A 364 2.93 3.24 -6.91
CA SER A 364 4.28 3.00 -6.39
C SER A 364 5.39 3.66 -7.23
N ASN A 365 5.16 4.86 -7.77
CA ASN A 365 6.05 5.57 -8.71
C ASN A 365 6.35 4.83 -10.03
N LEU A 366 5.56 3.83 -10.42
CA LEU A 366 5.62 3.18 -11.73
C LEU A 366 4.83 3.97 -12.77
N GLY A 367 4.92 3.53 -14.03
CA GLY A 367 4.07 4.05 -15.11
C GLY A 367 2.61 3.64 -14.90
N THR A 368 1.69 4.57 -15.12
CA THR A 368 0.24 4.34 -15.01
C THR A 368 -0.41 4.39 -16.38
N TRP A 369 -1.12 3.33 -16.75
CA TRP A 369 -2.06 3.36 -17.87
C TRP A 369 -3.34 2.65 -17.44
N HIS A 370 -4.45 3.39 -17.38
CA HIS A 370 -5.75 2.90 -16.91
C HIS A 370 -5.72 2.18 -15.54
N VAL A 371 -4.88 2.68 -14.63
CA VAL A 371 -4.75 2.27 -13.22
C VAL A 371 -4.55 3.53 -12.38
N ASP A 372 -4.99 3.53 -11.11
CA ASP A 372 -5.02 4.71 -10.24
C ASP A 372 -5.68 5.93 -10.91
N VAL A 373 -6.85 5.70 -11.51
CA VAL A 373 -7.56 6.71 -12.30
C VAL A 373 -8.33 7.65 -11.39
N GLY A 374 -7.97 8.93 -11.43
CA GLY A 374 -8.72 10.01 -10.81
C GLY A 374 -8.33 10.32 -9.37
N GLY A 375 -8.43 11.59 -8.99
CA GLY A 375 -8.28 12.06 -7.60
C GLY A 375 -6.84 12.29 -7.15
N ASP A 376 -5.86 11.66 -7.81
CA ASP A 376 -4.43 11.88 -7.62
C ASP A 376 -3.76 12.23 -8.96
N LEU A 377 -2.76 13.13 -8.92
CA LEU A 377 -1.96 13.52 -10.08
C LEU A 377 -0.48 13.38 -9.76
N ARG A 378 0.27 12.70 -10.64
CA ARG A 378 1.72 12.63 -10.54
C ARG A 378 2.39 13.52 -11.58
N LEU A 379 3.16 14.50 -11.13
CA LEU A 379 4.01 15.35 -11.97
C LEU A 379 5.48 15.12 -11.58
N GLY A 380 6.18 14.33 -12.41
CA GLY A 380 7.55 13.90 -12.14
C GLY A 380 7.66 13.06 -10.86
N GLN A 381 8.39 13.56 -9.85
CA GLN A 381 8.53 12.91 -8.55
C GLN A 381 7.36 13.16 -7.59
N ILE A 382 6.53 14.17 -7.86
CA ILE A 382 5.55 14.65 -6.89
C ILE A 382 4.16 14.10 -7.22
N THR A 383 3.55 13.47 -6.23
CA THR A 383 2.12 13.18 -6.20
C THR A 383 1.37 14.35 -5.55
N TYR A 384 0.30 14.80 -6.19
CA TYR A 384 -0.67 15.74 -5.66
C TYR A 384 -2.01 15.05 -5.46
N ALA A 385 -2.72 15.43 -4.40
CA ALA A 385 -4.10 15.05 -4.13
C ALA A 385 -5.05 16.16 -4.59
N TYR A 386 -6.07 15.85 -5.38
CA TYR A 386 -7.17 16.78 -5.66
C TYR A 386 -8.13 16.83 -4.47
N ILE A 387 -8.42 18.04 -3.99
CA ILE A 387 -9.29 18.29 -2.83
C ILE A 387 -10.34 19.35 -3.18
N ASP A 388 -11.46 19.35 -2.46
CA ASP A 388 -12.56 20.32 -2.62
C ASP A 388 -12.33 21.66 -1.88
N GLY A 389 -11.07 21.90 -1.48
CA GLY A 389 -10.66 23.01 -0.61
C GLY A 389 -10.57 22.63 0.86
N ARG A 390 -10.91 21.39 1.22
CA ARG A 390 -10.67 20.83 2.55
C ARG A 390 -10.07 19.44 2.42
N CYS A 391 -9.19 19.11 3.35
CA CYS A 391 -8.70 17.75 3.49
C CYS A 391 -8.22 17.51 4.92
N GLN A 392 -7.88 16.27 5.24
CA GLN A 392 -7.29 15.94 6.52
C GLN A 392 -6.36 14.75 6.39
N GLY A 393 -5.34 14.68 7.23
CA GLY A 393 -4.39 13.59 7.21
C GLY A 393 -3.33 13.74 8.28
N TRP A 394 -2.38 12.79 8.27
CA TRP A 394 -1.22 12.85 9.13
C TRP A 394 -0.19 13.80 8.52
N LEU A 395 0.24 14.82 9.28
CA LEU A 395 1.40 15.64 8.94
C LEU A 395 2.48 15.45 10.01
N PRO A 396 3.78 15.48 9.64
CA PRO A 396 4.85 15.37 10.62
C PRO A 396 4.90 16.63 11.48
N ARG A 397 5.31 16.47 12.73
CA ARG A 397 5.59 17.61 13.61
C ARG A 397 6.87 18.29 13.17
N GLY A 398 6.92 19.61 13.27
CA GLY A 398 8.03 20.42 12.80
C GLY A 398 7.79 20.98 11.40
N GLU A 399 8.85 21.09 10.59
CA GLU A 399 8.77 21.68 9.26
C GLU A 399 8.07 20.75 8.27
N VAL A 400 7.13 21.32 7.52
CA VAL A 400 6.41 20.68 6.41
C VAL A 400 6.47 21.61 5.22
N ILE A 401 6.77 21.05 4.06
CA ILE A 401 6.73 21.76 2.79
C ILE A 401 5.37 21.52 2.16
N VAL A 402 4.72 22.60 1.76
CA VAL A 402 3.40 22.58 1.14
C VAL A 402 3.54 23.09 -0.29
N ASP A 403 2.90 22.40 -1.24
CA ASP A 403 2.75 22.84 -2.62
C ASP A 403 1.28 22.73 -3.04
N VAL A 404 0.68 23.84 -3.45
CA VAL A 404 -0.75 23.94 -3.79
C VAL A 404 -0.90 24.67 -5.11
N ALA A 405 -1.72 24.12 -6.01
CA ALA A 405 -2.01 24.71 -7.30
C ALA A 405 -3.50 24.61 -7.63
N ARG A 406 -3.98 25.58 -8.42
CA ARG A 406 -5.35 25.65 -8.93
C ARG A 406 -5.35 26.35 -10.29
N GLY A 407 -5.19 25.59 -11.37
CA GLY A 407 -5.23 26.12 -12.73
C GLY A 407 -4.23 27.24 -13.01
N TYR A 408 -4.50 28.03 -14.05
CA TYR A 408 -3.62 29.11 -14.50
C TYR A 408 -3.98 30.49 -13.95
N GLU A 409 -5.15 30.66 -13.33
CA GLU A 409 -5.65 31.97 -12.84
C GLU A 409 -5.25 32.28 -11.39
N TYR A 410 -4.63 31.31 -10.70
CA TYR A 410 -4.10 31.46 -9.34
C TYR A 410 -2.58 31.39 -9.33
N GLU A 411 -1.97 32.13 -8.41
CA GLU A 411 -0.55 31.99 -8.07
C GLU A 411 -0.36 30.70 -7.25
N PRO A 412 0.43 29.71 -7.70
CA PRO A 412 0.69 28.51 -6.93
C PRO A 412 1.40 28.83 -5.61
N LEU A 413 0.98 28.17 -4.52
CA LEU A 413 1.57 28.32 -3.20
C LEU A 413 2.59 27.20 -2.96
N ARG A 414 3.87 27.53 -2.94
CA ARG A 414 4.94 26.65 -2.44
C ARG A 414 5.63 27.31 -1.25
N THR A 415 5.50 26.73 -0.06
CA THR A 415 5.99 27.35 1.18
C THR A 415 6.33 26.36 2.28
N ARG A 416 7.02 26.85 3.31
CA ARG A 416 7.23 26.16 4.58
C ARG A 416 6.11 26.48 5.56
N VAL A 417 5.59 25.45 6.21
CA VAL A 417 4.75 25.60 7.40
C VAL A 417 5.35 24.80 8.55
N ARG A 418 5.03 25.19 9.78
CA ARG A 418 5.45 24.47 10.98
C ARG A 418 4.22 23.88 11.68
N ILE A 419 4.24 22.58 11.91
CA ILE A 419 3.18 21.86 12.62
C ILE A 419 3.62 21.65 14.07
N GLU A 420 3.02 22.39 14.99
CA GLU A 420 3.30 22.27 16.42
C GLU A 420 2.70 21.00 17.03
N ARG A 421 3.26 20.51 18.15
CA ARG A 421 2.71 19.33 18.83
C ARG A 421 1.25 19.57 19.23
N GLY A 422 0.34 18.69 18.78
CA GLY A 422 -1.09 18.79 19.07
C GLY A 422 -1.87 19.77 18.18
N GLN A 423 -1.23 20.47 17.25
CA GLN A 423 -1.93 21.28 16.24
C GLN A 423 -2.81 20.40 15.36
N ARG A 424 -4.09 20.78 15.22
CA ARG A 424 -5.11 20.07 14.44
C ARG A 424 -5.69 20.88 13.29
N ALA A 425 -5.35 22.14 13.15
CA ALA A 425 -5.88 23.00 12.10
C ALA A 425 -4.73 23.67 11.33
N LEU A 426 -4.86 23.71 10.00
CA LEU A 426 -3.98 24.45 9.10
C LEU A 426 -4.84 25.17 8.06
N THR A 427 -4.59 26.46 7.86
CA THR A 427 -5.27 27.26 6.83
C THR A 427 -4.22 27.77 5.85
N LEU A 428 -4.48 27.54 4.56
CA LEU A 428 -3.66 27.98 3.44
C LEU A 428 -4.48 28.93 2.57
N ARG A 429 -3.82 29.81 1.83
CA ARG A 429 -4.47 30.85 1.02
C ARG A 429 -3.87 30.87 -0.38
N LEU A 430 -4.74 30.86 -1.39
CA LEU A 430 -4.39 31.01 -2.79
C LEU A 430 -4.85 32.37 -3.30
N LYS A 431 -3.97 33.08 -3.99
CA LYS A 431 -4.24 34.38 -4.56
C LYS A 431 -4.59 34.24 -6.04
N ARG A 432 -5.80 34.64 -6.42
CA ARG A 432 -6.20 34.80 -7.81
C ARG A 432 -5.53 36.05 -8.39
N TRP A 433 -4.90 35.96 -9.55
CA TRP A 433 -4.27 37.11 -10.21
C TRP A 433 -5.04 37.61 -11.43
N THR A 434 -5.97 36.81 -11.97
CA THR A 434 -6.90 37.20 -13.05
C THR A 434 -8.23 36.46 -12.92
N ASN A 435 -9.28 37.01 -13.53
CA ASN A 435 -10.58 36.35 -13.68
C ASN A 435 -10.96 36.37 -15.16
N MET A 436 -10.65 35.29 -15.88
CA MET A 436 -10.88 35.21 -17.32
C MET A 436 -12.37 35.09 -17.65
N ASN A 437 -13.16 34.47 -16.77
CA ASN A 437 -14.62 34.37 -16.92
C ASN A 437 -15.28 35.75 -16.90
N ALA A 438 -14.80 36.68 -16.06
CA ALA A 438 -15.26 38.07 -16.06
C ALA A 438 -14.98 38.79 -17.40
N ARG A 439 -14.00 38.31 -18.16
CA ARG A 439 -13.64 38.77 -19.51
C ARG A 439 -14.26 37.94 -20.62
N ARG A 440 -15.18 37.02 -20.31
CA ARG A 440 -15.87 36.12 -21.24
C ARG A 440 -14.96 35.09 -21.94
N TRP A 441 -13.83 34.77 -21.31
CA TRP A 441 -12.97 33.65 -21.67
C TRP A 441 -13.20 32.52 -20.68
N PHE A 442 -13.30 31.28 -21.16
CA PHE A 442 -13.59 30.11 -20.33
C PHE A 442 -12.53 29.04 -20.57
N SER A 443 -11.99 28.49 -19.49
CA SER A 443 -10.99 27.43 -19.51
C SER A 443 -11.64 26.09 -19.85
N GLY A 444 -10.93 25.23 -20.57
CA GLY A 444 -11.41 23.86 -20.74
C GLY A 444 -10.33 22.89 -21.20
N ASP A 445 -10.62 21.61 -20.94
CA ASP A 445 -9.85 20.48 -21.44
C ASP A 445 -10.66 19.75 -22.52
N SER A 446 -10.06 19.69 -23.70
CA SER A 446 -10.66 19.18 -24.93
C SER A 446 -10.63 17.67 -25.07
N HIS A 447 -9.74 16.98 -24.34
CA HIS A 447 -9.36 15.60 -24.65
C HIS A 447 -8.98 14.84 -23.38
N VAL A 448 -9.98 14.34 -22.66
CA VAL A 448 -9.80 13.61 -21.40
C VAL A 448 -10.28 12.17 -21.53
N HIS A 449 -9.58 11.24 -20.89
CA HIS A 449 -9.88 9.79 -20.91
C HIS A 449 -9.92 9.20 -19.50
N PHE A 450 -10.55 8.03 -19.39
CA PHE A 450 -10.55 7.10 -18.24
C PHE A 450 -11.30 7.57 -16.98
N LEU A 451 -11.30 8.87 -16.68
CA LEU A 451 -12.04 9.41 -15.53
C LEU A 451 -13.54 9.10 -15.66
N GLY A 452 -14.21 8.72 -14.59
CA GLY A 452 -15.67 8.82 -14.55
C GLY A 452 -16.13 10.28 -14.52
N THR A 453 -17.38 10.57 -14.89
CA THR A 453 -17.92 11.94 -14.96
C THR A 453 -17.75 12.73 -13.66
N GLN A 454 -17.92 12.07 -12.50
CA GLN A 454 -17.71 12.70 -11.19
C GLN A 454 -16.23 13.00 -10.90
N GLY A 455 -15.33 12.11 -11.31
CA GLY A 455 -13.88 12.34 -11.22
C GLY A 455 -13.46 13.52 -12.09
N ALA A 456 -13.98 13.59 -13.32
CA ALA A 456 -13.75 14.73 -14.22
C ALA A 456 -14.24 16.05 -13.62
N HIS A 457 -15.41 16.09 -12.97
CA HIS A 457 -15.85 17.29 -12.25
C HIS A 457 -14.90 17.68 -11.12
N HIS A 458 -14.46 16.70 -10.32
CA HIS A 458 -13.59 16.93 -9.18
C HIS A 458 -12.24 17.54 -9.60
N GLU A 459 -11.59 16.95 -10.62
CA GLU A 459 -10.31 17.46 -11.12
C GLU A 459 -10.45 18.78 -11.86
N ALA A 460 -11.49 18.94 -12.68
CA ALA A 460 -11.79 20.20 -13.35
C ALA A 460 -11.98 21.34 -12.36
N GLN A 461 -12.71 21.12 -11.27
CA GLN A 461 -12.86 22.11 -10.21
C GLN A 461 -11.51 22.40 -9.52
N GLY A 462 -10.69 21.37 -9.29
CA GLY A 462 -9.33 21.48 -8.76
C GLY A 462 -8.41 22.32 -9.63
N GLU A 463 -8.57 22.26 -10.95
CA GLU A 463 -7.79 23.02 -11.94
C GLU A 463 -8.48 24.30 -12.44
N ASP A 464 -9.60 24.72 -11.82
CA ASP A 464 -10.41 25.88 -12.23
C ASP A 464 -10.83 25.84 -13.72
N LEU A 465 -11.13 24.64 -14.24
CA LEU A 465 -11.65 24.40 -15.59
C LEU A 465 -13.17 24.61 -15.66
N ASN A 466 -13.64 25.28 -16.72
CA ASN A 466 -15.07 25.49 -16.95
C ASN A 466 -15.70 24.39 -17.80
N VAL A 467 -14.96 23.79 -18.73
CA VAL A 467 -15.48 22.75 -19.63
C VAL A 467 -14.48 21.60 -19.74
N VAL A 468 -14.95 20.37 -19.60
CA VAL A 468 -14.17 19.15 -19.87
C VAL A 468 -14.92 18.27 -20.85
N ASN A 469 -14.26 17.85 -21.91
CA ASN A 469 -14.76 16.81 -22.80
C ASN A 469 -14.12 15.47 -22.42
N LEU A 470 -14.90 14.63 -21.75
CA LEU A 470 -14.54 13.26 -21.42
C LEU A 470 -14.86 12.38 -22.62
N LEU A 471 -13.89 11.66 -23.15
CA LEU A 471 -14.02 10.94 -24.40
C LEU A 471 -14.03 9.44 -24.12
N GLN A 472 -15.18 8.80 -24.30
CA GLN A 472 -15.21 7.34 -24.31
C GLN A 472 -14.50 6.84 -25.57
N SER A 473 -13.70 5.79 -25.43
CA SER A 473 -13.00 5.15 -26.56
C SER A 473 -12.70 3.68 -26.29
N GLN A 474 -12.17 3.02 -27.30
CA GLN A 474 -11.86 1.60 -27.33
C GLN A 474 -10.36 1.39 -27.56
N TRP A 475 -9.68 0.57 -26.73
CA TRP A 475 -8.33 0.06 -26.94
C TRP A 475 -8.35 -1.47 -26.99
N GLY A 476 -8.42 -2.06 -28.19
CA GLY A 476 -8.59 -3.50 -28.33
C GLY A 476 -9.93 -3.96 -27.74
N HIS A 477 -9.87 -4.83 -26.73
CA HIS A 477 -11.07 -5.29 -26.00
C HIS A 477 -11.41 -4.41 -24.78
N LEU A 478 -10.64 -3.36 -24.48
CA LEU A 478 -10.98 -2.40 -23.44
C LEU A 478 -11.91 -1.33 -24.02
N PHE A 479 -13.10 -1.20 -23.44
CA PHE A 479 -14.02 -0.08 -23.67
C PHE A 479 -14.09 0.76 -22.40
N THR A 480 -13.96 2.08 -22.55
CA THR A 480 -13.89 3.02 -21.41
C THR A 480 -15.15 3.88 -21.38
N ASN A 481 -15.63 4.24 -20.19
CA ASN A 481 -16.67 5.26 -19.97
C ASN A 481 -18.03 5.05 -20.68
N THR A 482 -18.38 3.81 -21.04
CA THR A 482 -19.68 3.48 -21.68
C THR A 482 -20.87 3.97 -20.86
N GLU A 483 -20.77 3.85 -19.54
CA GLU A 483 -21.79 4.23 -18.56
C GLU A 483 -21.91 5.74 -18.33
N ASP A 484 -20.89 6.52 -18.71
CA ASP A 484 -20.86 7.97 -18.52
C ASP A 484 -21.56 8.72 -19.66
N PHE A 485 -21.74 8.08 -20.83
CA PHE A 485 -22.38 8.72 -21.97
C PHE A 485 -23.90 8.87 -21.76
N THR A 486 -24.36 10.12 -21.70
CA THR A 486 -25.80 10.45 -21.55
C THR A 486 -26.36 11.27 -22.72
N GLY A 487 -25.51 11.63 -23.69
CA GLY A 487 -25.86 12.54 -24.80
C GLY A 487 -26.18 13.98 -24.37
N ARG A 488 -25.80 14.36 -23.14
CA ARG A 488 -26.13 15.64 -22.50
C ARG A 488 -24.97 16.10 -21.60
N PRO A 489 -24.82 17.42 -21.37
CA PRO A 489 -23.81 17.92 -20.44
C PRO A 489 -24.17 17.57 -18.99
N SER A 490 -23.17 17.19 -18.21
CA SER A 490 -23.21 17.11 -16.76
C SER A 490 -22.66 18.42 -16.17
N VAL A 491 -23.42 19.07 -15.31
CA VAL A 491 -23.08 20.41 -14.78
C VAL A 491 -22.85 20.32 -13.27
N SER A 492 -21.79 20.94 -12.78
CA SER A 492 -21.50 21.02 -11.34
C SER A 492 -22.61 21.75 -10.58
N GLY A 493 -22.74 21.48 -9.29
CA GLY A 493 -23.81 22.06 -8.47
C GLY A 493 -23.80 23.60 -8.40
N ASP A 494 -22.63 24.21 -8.60
CA ASP A 494 -22.47 25.67 -8.65
C ASP A 494 -22.58 26.26 -10.07
N GLY A 495 -22.78 25.41 -11.09
CA GLY A 495 -22.90 25.80 -12.49
C GLY A 495 -21.61 26.28 -13.16
N ARG A 496 -20.45 26.15 -12.50
CA ARG A 496 -19.17 26.68 -12.99
C ARG A 496 -18.38 25.74 -13.89
N THR A 497 -18.63 24.43 -13.77
CA THR A 497 -17.92 23.38 -14.49
C THR A 497 -18.92 22.49 -15.22
N ILE A 498 -18.62 22.21 -16.48
CA ILE A 498 -19.41 21.36 -17.37
C ILE A 498 -18.52 20.20 -17.81
N VAL A 499 -18.95 18.97 -17.56
CA VAL A 499 -18.34 17.77 -18.13
C VAL A 499 -19.27 17.23 -19.20
N TYR A 500 -18.78 17.06 -20.42
CA TYR A 500 -19.52 16.45 -21.51
C TYR A 500 -18.84 15.13 -21.88
N CYS A 501 -19.50 14.00 -21.60
CA CYS A 501 -19.04 12.70 -22.07
C CYS A 501 -19.42 12.53 -23.55
N SER A 502 -18.42 12.44 -24.42
CA SER A 502 -18.55 12.26 -25.87
C SER A 502 -17.56 11.18 -26.33
N GLN A 503 -17.07 11.18 -27.58
CA GLN A 503 -16.22 10.09 -28.10
C GLN A 503 -14.91 10.58 -28.71
N GLU A 504 -13.86 9.76 -28.55
CA GLU A 504 -12.73 9.76 -29.48
C GLU A 504 -12.82 8.50 -30.34
N ASN A 505 -13.06 8.69 -31.64
CA ASN A 505 -13.10 7.60 -32.60
C ASN A 505 -11.74 7.47 -33.30
N ARG A 506 -11.22 6.24 -33.43
CA ARG A 506 -9.80 6.02 -33.76
C ARG A 506 -9.56 4.94 -34.78
N GLN A 507 -8.61 5.21 -35.68
CA GLN A 507 -8.09 4.29 -36.68
C GLN A 507 -6.57 4.51 -36.76
N HIS A 508 -5.79 3.43 -36.70
CA HIS A 508 -4.33 3.46 -36.52
C HIS A 508 -3.53 4.25 -37.59
N VAL A 509 -4.02 4.29 -38.83
CA VAL A 509 -3.42 4.93 -40.01
C VAL A 509 -4.23 6.12 -40.49
N LEU A 510 -5.55 5.94 -40.68
CA LEU A 510 -6.49 6.93 -41.17
C LEU A 510 -6.55 8.14 -40.24
N GLY A 511 -6.39 7.96 -38.93
CA GLY A 511 -6.33 9.04 -37.94
C GLY A 511 -7.39 8.89 -36.85
N HIS A 512 -7.40 9.86 -35.95
CA HIS A 512 -8.37 9.91 -34.85
C HIS A 512 -9.27 11.13 -35.03
N LEU A 513 -10.45 11.10 -34.42
CA LEU A 513 -11.37 12.22 -34.33
C LEU A 513 -11.91 12.33 -32.92
N THR A 514 -11.80 13.52 -32.35
CA THR A 514 -12.57 13.90 -31.18
C THR A 514 -13.92 14.46 -31.65
N LEU A 515 -15.01 13.83 -31.23
CA LEU A 515 -16.37 14.16 -31.63
C LEU A 515 -17.07 14.80 -30.45
N TRP A 516 -17.34 16.10 -30.49
CA TRP A 516 -18.01 16.82 -29.39
C TRP A 516 -19.50 17.00 -29.63
N GLY A 517 -20.26 17.11 -28.54
CA GLY A 517 -21.68 17.44 -28.59
C GLY A 517 -22.57 16.32 -29.13
N LEU A 518 -22.07 15.08 -29.12
CA LEU A 518 -22.87 13.92 -29.52
C LEU A 518 -24.07 13.74 -28.58
N LYS A 519 -25.21 13.41 -29.17
CA LYS A 519 -26.47 13.09 -28.48
C LYS A 519 -26.71 11.58 -28.47
N GLU A 520 -26.23 10.90 -29.50
CA GLU A 520 -26.21 9.45 -29.66
C GLU A 520 -24.78 9.01 -30.04
N PRO A 521 -24.29 7.86 -29.56
CA PRO A 521 -22.96 7.38 -29.93
C PRO A 521 -22.86 7.06 -31.43
N VAL A 522 -21.71 7.34 -32.03
CA VAL A 522 -21.33 6.94 -33.39
C VAL A 522 -20.54 5.64 -33.33
N MET A 523 -21.00 4.62 -34.07
CA MET A 523 -20.43 3.27 -34.08
C MET A 523 -19.81 2.92 -35.44
N PRO A 524 -18.77 2.07 -35.48
CA PRO A 524 -17.99 1.60 -34.33
C PRO A 524 -17.13 2.75 -33.74
N TRP A 525 -16.67 2.60 -32.50
CA TRP A 525 -15.81 3.60 -31.83
C TRP A 525 -14.42 3.62 -32.47
N CYS A 526 -13.81 2.46 -32.62
CA CYS A 526 -12.55 2.31 -33.35
C CYS A 526 -12.73 1.33 -34.51
N SER A 527 -11.82 1.38 -35.50
CA SER A 527 -11.84 0.49 -36.65
C SER A 527 -10.43 0.10 -37.06
N ASP A 528 -10.16 -1.21 -37.19
CA ASP A 528 -8.85 -1.77 -37.59
C ASP A 528 -7.63 -1.27 -36.78
N GLY A 529 -6.51 -2.00 -36.88
CA GLY A 529 -5.20 -1.58 -36.41
C GLY A 529 -4.86 -2.07 -34.99
N PRO A 530 -3.67 -2.68 -34.82
CA PRO A 530 -3.22 -3.13 -33.50
C PRO A 530 -3.01 -1.91 -32.58
N GLY A 531 -3.81 -1.82 -31.51
CA GLY A 531 -3.74 -0.76 -30.51
C GLY A 531 -4.96 0.15 -30.44
N GLU A 532 -5.79 0.19 -31.49
CA GLU A 532 -7.06 0.94 -31.49
C GLU A 532 -8.25 -0.04 -31.35
N ALA A 533 -8.51 -0.82 -32.40
CA ALA A 533 -9.54 -1.88 -32.38
C ALA A 533 -8.94 -3.25 -32.02
N GLU A 534 -9.74 -4.31 -32.14
CA GLU A 534 -9.35 -5.67 -31.81
C GLU A 534 -8.21 -6.18 -32.71
N LEU A 535 -7.36 -7.06 -32.16
CA LEU A 535 -6.25 -7.66 -32.92
C LEU A 535 -6.81 -8.50 -34.08
N GLY A 536 -6.45 -8.14 -35.32
CA GLY A 536 -6.99 -8.77 -36.51
C GLY A 536 -8.36 -8.25 -36.94
N GLY A 537 -8.81 -7.12 -36.39
CA GLY A 537 -10.00 -6.42 -36.86
C GLY A 537 -9.89 -5.94 -38.31
N THR A 538 -11.02 -5.71 -38.94
CA THR A 538 -11.16 -5.22 -40.32
C THR A 538 -11.43 -3.72 -40.34
N LEU A 539 -11.10 -3.07 -41.46
CA LEU A 539 -11.43 -1.67 -41.68
C LEU A 539 -12.92 -1.54 -42.04
N GLU A 540 -13.74 -1.30 -41.03
CA GLU A 540 -15.20 -1.20 -41.13
C GLU A 540 -15.68 0.19 -41.55
N THR A 541 -14.91 1.24 -41.25
CA THR A 541 -15.33 2.63 -41.50
C THR A 541 -14.15 3.59 -41.70
N ALA A 542 -14.45 4.77 -42.23
CA ALA A 542 -13.51 5.87 -42.49
C ALA A 542 -13.79 7.06 -41.55
N LEU A 543 -12.82 7.95 -41.37
CA LEU A 543 -13.01 9.13 -40.52
C LEU A 543 -14.07 10.06 -41.09
N SER A 544 -14.19 10.12 -42.42
CA SER A 544 -15.23 10.92 -43.09
C SER A 544 -16.65 10.51 -42.68
N HIS A 545 -16.88 9.21 -42.46
CA HIS A 545 -18.17 8.72 -41.97
C HIS A 545 -18.45 9.19 -40.55
N TRP A 546 -17.46 9.07 -39.64
CA TRP A 546 -17.59 9.56 -38.27
C TRP A 546 -17.81 11.07 -38.20
N ALA A 547 -17.11 11.84 -39.03
CA ALA A 547 -17.29 13.28 -39.14
C ALA A 547 -18.71 13.65 -39.60
N ASP A 548 -19.19 13.04 -40.69
CA ASP A 548 -20.54 13.27 -41.22
C ASP A 548 -21.62 12.89 -40.19
N ALA A 549 -21.43 11.80 -39.45
CA ALA A 549 -22.33 11.36 -38.38
C ALA A 549 -22.36 12.33 -37.19
N CYS A 550 -21.21 12.91 -36.82
CA CYS A 550 -21.12 13.93 -35.78
C CYS A 550 -21.84 15.22 -36.21
N HIS A 551 -21.58 15.71 -37.42
CA HIS A 551 -22.23 16.89 -37.98
C HIS A 551 -23.75 16.71 -38.12
N ALA A 552 -24.23 15.51 -38.47
CA ALA A 552 -25.66 15.21 -38.51
C ALA A 552 -26.36 15.40 -37.15
N GLN A 553 -25.62 15.30 -36.03
CA GLN A 553 -26.12 15.57 -34.69
C GLN A 553 -25.97 17.04 -34.27
N GLY A 554 -25.33 17.87 -35.09
CA GLY A 554 -24.92 19.23 -34.77
C GLY A 554 -23.69 19.30 -33.88
N GLY A 555 -22.86 18.24 -33.86
CA GLY A 555 -21.62 18.17 -33.10
C GLY A 555 -20.46 18.87 -33.80
N THR A 556 -19.30 18.87 -33.14
CA THR A 556 -18.05 19.45 -33.64
C THR A 556 -17.02 18.34 -33.82
N VAL A 557 -16.33 18.36 -34.95
CA VAL A 557 -15.32 17.36 -35.33
C VAL A 557 -13.94 18.00 -35.21
N ILE A 558 -13.10 17.42 -34.36
CA ILE A 558 -11.75 17.89 -34.08
C ILE A 558 -10.78 16.79 -34.50
N ILE A 559 -9.68 17.16 -35.16
CA ILE A 559 -8.57 16.23 -35.41
C ILE A 559 -7.59 16.34 -34.23
N PRO A 560 -7.62 15.40 -33.26
CA PRO A 560 -6.71 15.45 -32.13
C PRO A 560 -5.27 15.14 -32.57
N HIS A 561 -4.30 15.59 -31.76
CA HIS A 561 -2.86 15.29 -31.88
C HIS A 561 -2.27 15.39 -33.32
N PHE A 562 -2.78 16.33 -34.12
CA PHE A 562 -2.26 16.64 -35.45
C PHE A 562 -0.75 16.94 -35.38
N PRO A 563 0.08 16.34 -36.26
CA PRO A 563 -0.30 15.70 -37.51
C PRO A 563 -0.48 14.18 -37.47
N ASN A 564 -0.30 13.45 -36.37
CA ASN A 564 -0.27 11.98 -36.40
C ASN A 564 -1.47 11.35 -35.67
N PRO A 565 -2.08 10.26 -36.16
CA PRO A 565 -1.88 9.65 -37.48
C PRO A 565 -2.45 10.50 -38.63
N ASN A 566 -1.88 10.40 -39.84
CA ASN A 566 -2.04 11.43 -40.88
C ASN A 566 -2.55 10.96 -42.27
N CYS A 567 -3.37 9.92 -42.38
CA CYS A 567 -3.84 9.51 -43.71
C CYS A 567 -5.08 10.28 -44.19
N GLU A 568 -6.19 10.32 -43.44
CA GLU A 568 -7.40 11.07 -43.83
C GLU A 568 -7.50 12.53 -43.33
N PRO A 569 -6.75 13.06 -42.34
CA PRO A 569 -6.90 14.43 -41.87
C PRO A 569 -6.89 15.50 -42.97
N ALA A 570 -6.01 15.38 -43.97
CA ALA A 570 -5.96 16.32 -45.08
C ALA A 570 -7.25 16.35 -45.91
N VAL A 571 -7.91 15.19 -46.09
CA VAL A 571 -9.19 15.09 -46.80
C VAL A 571 -10.29 15.73 -45.96
N LEU A 572 -10.30 15.52 -44.65
CA LEU A 572 -11.30 16.12 -43.76
C LEU A 572 -11.20 17.65 -43.75
N VAL A 573 -9.98 18.19 -43.65
CA VAL A 573 -9.75 19.65 -43.70
C VAL A 573 -10.19 20.22 -45.04
N THR A 574 -9.76 19.61 -46.16
CA THR A 574 -10.08 20.13 -47.50
C THR A 574 -11.55 20.01 -47.87
N THR A 575 -12.27 19.04 -47.31
CA THR A 575 -13.71 18.86 -47.54
C THR A 575 -14.58 19.58 -46.51
N GLY A 576 -13.99 20.31 -45.56
CA GLY A 576 -14.72 21.04 -44.52
C GLY A 576 -15.40 20.14 -43.48
N ARG A 577 -14.89 18.93 -43.28
CA ARG A 577 -15.37 17.96 -42.28
C ARG A 577 -14.68 18.09 -40.93
N ALA A 578 -13.52 18.73 -40.87
CA ALA A 578 -12.83 19.05 -39.63
C ALA A 578 -13.07 20.53 -39.28
N ASP A 579 -13.47 20.78 -38.03
CA ASP A 579 -13.79 22.11 -37.51
C ASP A 579 -12.62 22.75 -36.75
N ALA A 580 -11.72 21.93 -36.17
CA ALA A 580 -10.53 22.37 -35.44
C ALA A 580 -9.35 21.39 -35.54
#